data_AF-A0AA38CHM1-F1
#
_entry.id   AF-A0AA38CHM1-F1
#
_cell.length_a   1.000
_cell.length_b   1.000
_cell.length_c   1.000
_cell.angle_alpha   90.00
_cell.angle_beta   90.00
_cell.angle_gamma   90.00
#
_symmetry.space_group_name_H-M   'P 1'
#
loop_
_entity.id
_entity.type
_entity.pdbx_description
1 polymer ?
#
loop_
_entity_poly.entity_id
_entity_poly.type
_entity_poly.pdbx_seq_one_letter_code
_entity_poly.pdbx_strand_id
1 'polypeptide(L)'
;AVTYFLIVWFALNLHGDFYYFVLILYVSLIATNSFVVFVSAIVPNYIMGYAAVIAFTAIFFLFCGFFIPHDSIPPYWKWMHYISTIKYSYEGMMMNQFSRNGICYVYAPNSTTECALHRLETLKSLAISTDKMA
;
A
#
# COMPACT_ATOMS: atom_id res chain seq x y z
N ALA A 1 3.03 -7.30 16.64
CA ALA A 1 2.06 -7.23 15.54
C ALA A 1 0.67 -6.82 16.06
N VAL A 2 0.03 -7.60 16.92
CA VAL A 2 -1.33 -7.31 17.44
C VAL A 2 -1.43 -5.94 18.13
N THR A 3 -0.45 -5.60 18.99
CA THR A 3 -0.40 -4.29 19.65
C THR A 3 -0.36 -3.12 18.66
N TYR A 4 0.46 -3.24 17.61
CA TYR A 4 0.54 -2.24 16.54
C TYR A 4 -0.79 -2.09 15.80
N PHE A 5 -1.45 -3.19 15.43
CA PHE A 5 -2.74 -3.14 14.74
C PHE A 5 -3.81 -2.42 15.55
N LEU A 6 -3.88 -2.70 16.87
CA LEU A 6 -4.83 -2.05 17.76
C LEU A 6 -4.54 -0.56 17.91
N ILE A 7 -3.28 -0.19 18.14
CA ILE A 7 -2.89 1.23 18.27
C ILE A 7 -3.25 2.00 17.00
N VAL A 8 -2.89 1.49 15.82
CA VAL A 8 -3.15 2.16 14.55
C VAL A 8 -4.65 2.31 14.30
N TRP A 9 -5.43 1.27 14.55
CA TRP A 9 -6.87 1.30 14.35
C TRP A 9 -7.56 2.37 15.21
N PHE A 10 -7.25 2.41 16.51
CA PHE A 10 -7.85 3.37 17.42
C PHE A 10 -7.30 4.79 17.25
N ALA A 11 -6.01 4.94 16.97
CA ALA A 11 -5.38 6.27 16.85
C ALA A 11 -5.80 7.00 15.55
N LEU A 12 -5.98 6.27 14.46
CA LEU A 12 -6.32 6.87 13.15
C LEU A 12 -7.83 6.85 12.84
N ASN A 13 -8.65 6.24 13.70
CA ASN A 13 -10.10 6.12 13.54
C ASN A 13 -10.49 5.67 12.12
N LEU A 14 -9.96 4.52 11.69
CA LEU A 14 -10.18 3.99 10.33
C LEU A 14 -11.65 3.63 10.12
N HIS A 15 -12.13 3.89 8.90
CA HIS A 15 -13.51 3.67 8.48
C HIS A 15 -13.52 2.59 7.39
N GLY A 16 -13.37 1.33 7.81
CA GLY A 16 -13.35 0.15 6.94
C GLY A 16 -13.61 -1.13 7.75
N ASP A 17 -13.42 -2.29 7.14
CA ASP A 17 -13.56 -3.56 7.86
C ASP A 17 -12.29 -3.86 8.65
N PHE A 18 -12.41 -4.00 9.96
CA PHE A 18 -11.27 -4.29 10.86
C PHE A 18 -10.59 -5.61 10.49
N TYR A 19 -11.38 -6.64 10.17
CA TYR A 19 -10.86 -7.95 9.79
C TYR A 19 -10.02 -7.88 8.51
N TYR A 20 -10.49 -7.16 7.49
CA TYR A 20 -9.78 -7.00 6.23
C TYR A 20 -8.47 -6.19 6.42
N PHE A 21 -8.51 -5.14 7.25
CA PHE A 21 -7.32 -4.39 7.66
C PHE A 21 -6.25 -5.27 8.32
N VAL A 22 -6.64 -6.08 9.32
CA VAL A 22 -5.73 -6.97 10.02
C VAL A 22 -5.17 -8.03 9.07
N LEU A 23 -6.01 -8.59 8.18
CA LEU A 23 -5.58 -9.59 7.20
C LEU A 23 -4.54 -9.03 6.25
N ILE A 24 -4.76 -7.86 5.66
CA ILE A 24 -3.79 -7.22 4.76
C ILE A 24 -2.45 -6.97 5.46
N LEU A 25 -2.49 -6.41 6.67
CA LEU A 25 -1.27 -6.15 7.43
C LEU A 25 -0.54 -7.45 7.81
N TYR A 26 -1.28 -8.50 8.14
CA TYR A 26 -0.70 -9.80 8.46
C TYR A 26 -0.04 -10.46 7.25
N VAL A 27 -0.71 -10.46 6.09
CA VAL A 27 -0.14 -10.96 4.83
C VAL A 27 1.10 -10.15 4.43
N SER A 28 1.05 -8.82 4.57
CA SER A 28 2.21 -7.97 4.31
C SER A 28 3.37 -8.29 5.25
N LEU A 29 3.10 -8.53 6.53
CA LEU A 29 4.12 -8.90 7.51
C LEU A 29 4.79 -10.22 7.16
N ILE A 30 4.02 -11.26 6.83
CA ILE A 30 4.56 -12.55 6.43
C ILE A 30 5.42 -12.39 5.18
N ALA A 31 4.92 -11.70 4.17
CA ALA A 31 5.62 -11.58 2.90
C ALA A 31 6.94 -10.80 3.02
N THR A 32 6.97 -9.72 3.80
CA THR A 32 8.22 -8.99 4.10
C THR A 32 9.18 -9.88 4.89
N ASN A 33 8.70 -10.63 5.89
CA ASN A 33 9.56 -11.57 6.62
C ASN A 33 10.15 -12.66 5.72
N SER A 34 9.35 -13.24 4.82
CA SER A 34 9.82 -14.22 3.84
C SER A 34 10.92 -13.64 2.94
N PHE A 35 10.77 -12.38 2.49
CA PHE A 35 11.78 -11.70 1.71
C PHE A 35 13.09 -11.47 2.49
N VAL A 36 12.99 -11.00 3.74
CA VAL A 36 14.17 -10.80 4.60
C VAL A 36 14.91 -12.12 4.84
N VAL A 37 14.16 -13.19 5.12
CA VAL A 37 14.75 -14.53 5.33
C VAL A 37 15.42 -15.03 4.06
N PHE A 38 14.80 -14.86 2.90
CA PHE A 38 15.38 -15.20 1.61
C PHE A 38 16.71 -14.46 1.36
N VAL A 39 16.76 -13.14 1.58
CA VAL A 39 18.00 -12.36 1.44
C VAL A 39 19.05 -12.81 2.46
N SER A 40 18.65 -13.09 3.71
CA SER A 40 19.58 -13.56 4.73
C SER A 40 20.17 -14.94 4.46
N ALA A 41 19.45 -15.81 3.74
CA ALA A 41 19.94 -17.14 3.37
C ALA A 41 21.00 -17.09 2.26
N ILE A 42 20.99 -16.03 1.44
CA ILE A 42 21.94 -15.86 0.33
C ILE A 42 23.25 -15.24 0.82
N VAL A 43 23.20 -14.35 1.82
CA VAL A 43 24.37 -13.59 2.26
C VAL A 43 25.09 -14.30 3.42
N PRO A 44 26.37 -14.64 3.27
CA PRO A 44 27.12 -15.35 4.32
C PRO A 44 27.53 -14.46 5.51
N ASN A 45 27.44 -13.13 5.37
CA ASN A 45 27.82 -12.16 6.40
C ASN A 45 26.62 -11.32 6.87
N TYR A 46 26.35 -11.32 8.18
CA TYR A 46 25.19 -10.64 8.76
C TYR A 46 25.21 -9.11 8.57
N ILE A 47 26.39 -8.46 8.59
CA ILE A 47 26.52 -7.00 8.44
C ILE A 47 26.12 -6.60 7.01
N MET A 48 26.65 -7.31 6.01
CA MET A 48 26.28 -7.08 4.61
C MET A 48 24.82 -7.45 4.34
N GLY A 49 24.32 -8.53 4.96
CA GLY A 49 22.93 -8.95 4.84
C GLY A 49 21.95 -7.89 5.35
N TYR A 50 22.24 -7.29 6.51
CA TYR A 50 21.43 -6.21 7.08
C TYR A 50 21.39 -4.97 6.17
N ALA A 51 22.56 -4.53 5.68
CA ALA A 51 22.64 -3.40 4.74
C ALA A 51 21.85 -3.67 3.45
N ALA A 52 21.96 -4.87 2.88
CA ALA A 52 21.24 -5.27 1.68
C ALA A 52 19.72 -5.26 1.91
N VAL A 53 19.24 -5.85 3.00
CA VAL A 53 17.80 -5.88 3.33
C VAL A 53 17.22 -4.48 3.42
N ILE A 54 17.91 -3.54 4.08
CA ILE A 54 17.44 -2.15 4.20
C ILE A 54 17.41 -1.48 2.83
N ALA A 55 18.45 -1.65 2.03
CA ALA A 55 18.52 -1.07 0.68
C ALA A 55 17.36 -1.59 -0.19
N PHE A 56 17.11 -2.90 -0.22
CA PHE A 56 15.98 -3.47 -0.97
C PHE A 56 14.62 -3.03 -0.42
N THR A 57 14.46 -2.96 0.90
CA THR A 57 13.20 -2.50 1.52
C THR A 57 12.92 -1.03 1.18
N ALA A 58 13.95 -0.17 1.19
CA ALA A 58 13.82 1.22 0.79
C ALA A 58 13.45 1.36 -0.69
N ILE A 59 14.04 0.55 -1.57
CA ILE A 59 13.68 0.50 -2.99
C ILE A 59 12.22 0.07 -3.16
N PHE A 60 11.77 -0.99 -2.49
CA PHE A 60 10.36 -1.41 -2.53
C PHE A 60 9.39 -0.35 -2.02
N PHE A 61 9.80 0.44 -1.03
CA PHE A 61 9.01 1.56 -0.51
C PHE A 61 8.93 2.72 -1.51
N LEU A 62 10.02 3.02 -2.23
CA LEU A 62 10.03 4.04 -3.27
C LEU A 62 9.05 3.70 -4.41
N PHE A 63 9.00 2.43 -4.80
CA PHE A 63 8.15 1.94 -5.88
C PHE A 63 6.77 1.45 -5.42
N CYS A 64 6.34 1.68 -4.18
CA CYS A 64 5.03 1.17 -3.70
C CYS A 64 3.82 1.92 -4.28
N GLY A 65 4.05 2.98 -5.07
CA GLY A 65 3.01 3.79 -5.71
C GLY A 65 2.68 5.09 -4.96
N PHE A 66 3.14 5.27 -3.72
CA PHE A 66 2.94 6.51 -2.96
C PHE A 66 3.90 7.64 -3.36
N PHE A 67 5.20 7.35 -3.54
CA PHE A 67 6.21 8.36 -3.85
C PHE A 67 6.34 8.65 -5.35
N ILE A 68 6.27 7.59 -6.17
CA ILE A 68 6.43 7.68 -7.62
C ILE A 68 5.18 7.08 -8.27
N PRO A 69 4.41 7.87 -9.05
CA PRO A 69 3.27 7.34 -9.80
C PRO A 69 3.75 6.30 -10.82
N HIS A 70 2.96 5.24 -10.99
CA HIS A 70 3.28 4.11 -11.87
C HIS A 70 3.68 4.56 -13.30
N ASP A 71 3.01 5.59 -13.82
CA ASP A 71 3.20 6.07 -15.20
C ASP A 71 4.56 6.77 -15.42
N SER A 72 5.18 7.25 -14.33
CA SER A 72 6.50 7.87 -14.35
C SER A 72 7.65 6.86 -14.25
N ILE A 73 7.36 5.57 -14.06
CA ILE A 73 8.40 4.53 -13.91
C ILE A 73 8.88 4.05 -15.29
N PRO A 74 10.20 4.12 -15.59
CA PRO A 74 10.75 3.59 -16.83
C PRO A 74 10.39 2.11 -17.03
N PRO A 75 10.10 1.65 -18.25
CA PRO A 75 9.63 0.29 -18.52
C PRO A 75 10.58 -0.80 -18.01
N TYR A 76 11.89 -0.54 -18.03
CA TYR A 76 12.91 -1.46 -17.48
C TYR A 76 12.88 -1.63 -15.96
N TRP A 77 12.26 -0.71 -15.21
CA TRP A 77 12.16 -0.74 -13.75
C TRP A 77 10.76 -1.13 -13.25
N LYS A 78 9.78 -1.29 -14.16
CA LYS A 78 8.39 -1.67 -13.80
C LYS A 78 8.28 -3.03 -13.11
N TRP A 79 9.15 -3.98 -13.43
CA TRP A 79 9.16 -5.29 -12.77
C TRP A 79 9.35 -5.19 -11.25
N MET A 80 10.16 -4.24 -10.79
CA MET A 80 10.42 -4.03 -9.37
C MET A 80 9.21 -3.43 -8.64
N HIS A 81 8.40 -2.64 -9.35
CA HIS A 81 7.10 -2.19 -8.84
C HIS A 81 6.12 -3.36 -8.63
N TYR A 82 6.10 -4.36 -9.50
CA TYR A 82 5.23 -5.54 -9.35
C TYR A 82 5.70 -6.51 -8.24
N ILE A 83 7.01 -6.61 -8.01
CA ILE A 83 7.59 -7.46 -6.96
C ILE A 83 7.42 -6.82 -5.57
N SER A 84 7.33 -5.50 -5.47
CA SER A 84 7.19 -4.80 -4.19
C SER A 84 5.94 -5.26 -3.43
N THR A 85 6.15 -6.00 -2.34
CA THR A 85 5.05 -6.49 -1.51
C THR A 85 4.34 -5.38 -0.74
N ILE A 86 5.03 -4.25 -0.55
CA ILE A 86 4.51 -3.05 0.11
C ILE A 86 3.42 -2.38 -0.75
N LYS A 87 3.53 -2.49 -2.08
CA LYS A 87 2.51 -1.98 -3.00
C LYS A 87 1.13 -2.57 -2.68
N TYR A 88 1.03 -3.88 -2.59
CA TYR A 88 -0.26 -4.58 -2.40
C TYR A 88 -0.91 -4.26 -1.06
N SER A 89 -0.12 -4.08 0.00
CA SER A 89 -0.66 -3.69 1.29
C SER A 89 -1.13 -2.24 1.30
N TYR A 90 -0.42 -1.33 0.63
CA TYR A 90 -0.86 0.05 0.43
C TYR A 90 -2.19 0.12 -0.33
N GLU A 91 -2.25 -0.52 -1.51
CA GLU A 91 -3.46 -0.55 -2.34
C GLU A 91 -4.65 -1.18 -1.57
N GLY A 92 -4.44 -2.30 -0.88
CA GLY A 92 -5.48 -2.95 -0.08
C GLY A 92 -5.98 -2.09 1.08
N MET A 93 -5.10 -1.37 1.77
CA MET A 93 -5.50 -0.45 2.84
C MET A 93 -6.34 0.71 2.31
N MET A 94 -5.96 1.28 1.16
CA MET A 94 -6.74 2.33 0.50
C MET A 94 -8.11 1.81 0.07
N MET A 95 -8.18 0.61 -0.52
CA MET A 95 -9.45 -0.02 -0.88
C MET A 95 -10.35 -0.24 0.34
N ASN A 96 -9.79 -0.66 1.48
CA ASN A 96 -10.55 -0.84 2.72
C ASN A 96 -11.14 0.48 3.22
N GLN A 97 -10.32 1.53 3.27
CA GLN A 97 -10.72 2.84 3.77
C GLN A 97 -11.76 3.51 2.85
N PHE A 98 -11.64 3.29 1.54
CA PHE A 98 -12.55 3.82 0.53
C PHE A 98 -13.66 2.81 0.14
N SER A 99 -13.91 1.77 0.94
CA SER A 99 -14.83 0.68 0.56
C SER A 99 -16.31 1.12 0.50
N ARG A 100 -16.68 2.17 1.23
CA ARG A 100 -18.08 2.60 1.36
C ARG A 100 -18.54 3.34 0.11
N ASN A 101 -19.47 2.72 -0.62
CA ASN A 101 -20.12 3.33 -1.79
C ASN A 101 -21.08 4.46 -1.36
N GLY A 102 -21.19 5.49 -2.19
CA GLY A 102 -22.14 6.60 -1.98
C GLY A 102 -21.67 7.76 -1.08
N ILE A 103 -20.46 7.72 -0.51
CA ILE A 103 -19.87 8.88 0.16
C ILE A 103 -19.05 9.74 -0.81
N CYS A 104 -19.22 11.05 -0.67
CA CYS A 104 -18.43 12.05 -1.38
C CYS A 104 -17.21 12.43 -0.54
N TYR A 105 -16.02 12.28 -1.11
CA TYR A 105 -14.76 12.58 -0.41
C TYR A 105 -14.31 14.03 -0.60
N VAL A 106 -14.63 14.62 -1.77
CA VAL A 106 -14.36 16.02 -2.08
C VAL A 106 -15.59 16.61 -2.75
N TYR A 107 -16.10 17.70 -2.18
CA TYR A 107 -17.20 18.48 -2.76
C TYR A 107 -16.66 19.56 -3.69
N ALA A 108 -17.45 19.92 -4.71
CA ALA A 108 -17.08 21.00 -5.62
C ALA A 108 -16.98 22.35 -4.87
N PRO A 109 -16.03 23.23 -5.22
CA PRO A 109 -15.81 24.50 -4.49
C PRO A 109 -17.02 25.45 -4.53
N ASN A 110 -17.95 25.27 -5.46
CA ASN A 110 -19.13 26.13 -5.66
C ASN A 110 -20.47 25.48 -5.28
N SER A 111 -20.48 24.23 -4.78
CA SER A 111 -21.72 23.54 -4.39
C SER A 111 -21.46 22.37 -3.44
N THR A 112 -22.20 22.31 -2.33
CA THR A 112 -22.12 21.22 -1.33
C THR A 112 -22.93 19.98 -1.72
N THR A 113 -23.70 20.04 -2.79
CA THR A 113 -24.56 18.95 -3.29
C THR A 113 -23.92 18.17 -4.44
N GLU A 114 -22.97 18.75 -5.16
CA GLU A 114 -22.25 18.06 -6.23
C GLU A 114 -20.96 17.45 -5.70
N CYS A 115 -20.81 16.15 -5.89
CA CYS A 115 -19.61 15.44 -5.53
C CYS A 115 -18.56 15.57 -6.63
N ALA A 116 -17.40 16.12 -6.29
CA ALA A 116 -16.29 16.29 -7.22
C ALA A 116 -15.38 15.05 -7.30
N LEU A 117 -15.32 14.23 -6.23
CA LEU A 117 -14.56 12.98 -6.25
C LEU A 117 -15.30 11.85 -5.54
N HIS A 118 -15.71 10.85 -6.33
CA HIS A 118 -16.28 9.61 -5.82
C HIS A 118 -15.21 8.50 -5.64
N ARG A 119 -15.58 7.35 -5.04
CA ARG A 119 -14.68 6.24 -4.70
C ARG A 119 -13.71 5.83 -5.81
N LEU A 120 -14.17 5.70 -7.05
CA LEU A 120 -13.33 5.26 -8.16
C LEU A 120 -12.37 6.35 -8.63
N GLU A 121 -12.78 7.61 -8.51
CA GLU A 121 -11.97 8.76 -8.91
C GLU A 121 -10.91 9.09 -7.86
N THR A 122 -11.21 8.89 -6.57
CA THR A 122 -10.20 8.98 -5.50
C THR A 122 -9.16 7.87 -5.59
N LEU A 123 -9.57 6.65 -5.92
CA LEU A 123 -8.62 5.54 -6.13
C LEU A 123 -7.75 5.79 -7.38
N LYS A 124 -8.33 6.31 -8.46
CA LYS A 124 -7.57 6.72 -9.65
C LYS A 124 -6.64 7.91 -9.38
N SER A 125 -7.05 8.90 -8.59
CA SER A 125 -6.21 10.05 -8.24
C SER A 125 -5.03 9.65 -7.34
N LEU A 126 -5.16 8.55 -6.59
CA LEU A 126 -4.09 7.93 -5.82
C LEU A 126 -3.20 6.99 -6.65
N ALA A 127 -3.36 6.98 -7.98
CA ALA A 127 -2.64 6.12 -8.92
C ALA A 127 -2.80 4.61 -8.62
N ILE A 128 -3.91 4.20 -8.00
CA ILE A 128 -4.25 2.81 -7.73
C ILE A 128 -5.00 2.26 -8.95
N SER A 129 -4.48 1.20 -9.57
CA SER A 129 -5.10 0.58 -10.73
C SER A 129 -6.37 -0.17 -10.34
N THR A 130 -7.54 0.40 -10.65
CA THR A 130 -8.86 -0.20 -10.43
C THR A 130 -9.29 -1.16 -11.54
N ASP A 131 -8.47 -1.37 -12.59
CA ASP A 131 -8.84 -2.16 -13.79
C ASP A 131 -9.11 -3.64 -13.54
N LYS A 132 -8.76 -4.16 -12.35
CA LYS A 132 -9.02 -5.57 -11.97
C LYS A 132 -10.29 -5.76 -11.13
N MET A 133 -11.11 -4.71 -10.96
CA MET A 133 -12.34 -4.75 -10.14
C MET A 133 -13.63 -4.75 -10.97
N ALA A 134 -13.53 -4.85 -12.29
CA ALA A 134 -14.65 -5.02 -13.22
C ALA A 134 -14.83 -6.49 -13.60
#